data_AF-A0A1Z4JIA2-F1
#
_entry.id   AF-A0A1Z4JIA2-F1
#
_cell.length_a   1.000
_cell.length_b   1.000
_cell.length_c   1.000
_cell.angle_alpha   90.00
_cell.angle_beta   90.00
_cell.angle_gamma   90.00
#
_symmetry.space_group_name_H-M   'P 1'
#
loop_
_entity.id
_entity.type
_entity.pdbx_description
1 polymer ?
#
loop_
_entity_poly.entity_id
_entity_poly.type
_entity_poly.pdbx_seq_one_letter_code
_entity_poly.pdbx_strand_id
1 'polypeptide(L)'
;MTREELLDLYDSGGGRLDFSRLNLMGIDLSGVQMQEVLFAEANLSNANLTESCLVEVAFTGANLSNANLSGAELYESSFFNADLRNALIQNVNFQGGRFDSCNFSGASLENSVFRGSVLIQTSFRDTDLTNTIFEEHIWEPEYPIPADQTLLIDVDLSEAIVKNTRLRRCELLNTRLPSGEIPRFGERFKDIQERIF
;
A
#
# COMPACT_ATOMS: atom_id res chain seq x y z
N MET A 1 5.86 -23.02 10.70
CA MET A 1 4.40 -22.94 10.72
C MET A 1 3.92 -23.21 9.31
N THR A 2 3.02 -24.17 9.11
CA THR A 2 2.38 -24.42 7.81
C THR A 2 1.16 -23.54 7.60
N ARG A 3 0.60 -23.54 6.39
CA ARG A 3 -0.68 -22.87 6.08
C ARG A 3 -1.79 -23.44 6.96
N GLU A 4 -1.90 -24.76 7.07
CA GLU A 4 -2.95 -25.44 7.83
C GLU A 4 -2.86 -25.10 9.31
N GLU A 5 -1.65 -25.17 9.89
CA GLU A 5 -1.44 -24.78 11.30
C GLU A 5 -1.87 -23.33 11.56
N LEU A 6 -1.59 -22.42 10.63
CA LEU A 6 -1.97 -21.03 10.74
C LEU A 6 -3.48 -20.84 10.64
N LEU A 7 -4.14 -21.52 9.69
CA LEU A 7 -5.59 -21.46 9.50
C LEU A 7 -6.35 -22.11 10.66
N ASP A 8 -5.87 -23.23 11.18
CA ASP A 8 -6.46 -23.87 12.36
C ASP A 8 -6.38 -22.95 13.60
N LEU A 9 -5.27 -22.22 13.76
CA LEU A 9 -5.14 -21.18 14.80
C LEU A 9 -6.11 -20.02 14.54
N TYR A 10 -6.30 -19.65 13.27
CA TYR A 10 -7.25 -18.62 12.89
C TYR A 10 -8.70 -18.99 13.22
N ASP A 11 -9.12 -20.18 12.80
CA ASP A 11 -10.49 -20.66 12.97
C ASP A 11 -10.82 -21.01 14.43
N SER A 12 -9.81 -21.30 15.25
CA SER A 12 -10.00 -21.60 16.69
C SER A 12 -9.97 -20.36 17.59
N GLY A 13 -9.59 -19.19 17.07
CA GLY A 13 -9.40 -17.95 17.82
C GLY A 13 -10.66 -17.11 17.99
N GLY A 14 -11.01 -16.77 19.24
CA GLY A 14 -12.04 -15.78 19.58
C GLY A 14 -11.49 -14.39 19.89
N GLY A 15 -10.47 -13.92 19.15
CA GLY A 15 -9.83 -12.62 19.37
C GLY A 15 -8.67 -12.33 18.41
N ARG A 16 -8.00 -11.18 18.60
CA ARG A 16 -6.87 -10.71 17.78
C ARG A 16 -5.71 -11.73 17.80
N LEU A 17 -5.41 -12.33 16.65
CA LEU A 17 -4.38 -13.36 16.52
C LEU A 17 -3.01 -12.77 16.22
N ASP A 18 -1.98 -13.34 16.84
CA ASP A 18 -0.62 -12.84 16.76
C ASP A 18 0.35 -13.84 16.13
N PHE A 19 0.75 -13.54 14.89
CA PHE A 19 1.79 -14.22 14.12
C PHE A 19 3.07 -13.38 13.98
N SER A 20 3.25 -12.39 14.86
CA SER A 20 4.40 -11.49 14.83
C SER A 20 5.70 -12.27 14.98
N ARG A 21 6.74 -11.82 14.26
CA ARG A 21 8.11 -12.38 14.25
C ARG A 21 8.23 -13.82 13.79
N LEU A 22 7.16 -14.44 13.29
CA LEU A 22 7.23 -15.77 12.74
C LEU A 22 7.97 -15.77 11.40
N ASN A 23 8.70 -16.86 11.15
CA ASN A 23 9.23 -17.13 9.82
C ASN A 23 8.15 -17.83 8.99
N LEU A 24 7.53 -17.06 8.09
CA LEU A 24 6.49 -17.47 7.16
C LEU A 24 7.00 -17.31 5.71
N MET A 25 8.32 -17.39 5.50
CA MET A 25 8.93 -17.25 4.18
C MET A 25 8.32 -18.27 3.22
N GLY A 26 7.86 -17.79 2.06
CA GLY A 26 7.27 -18.63 1.03
C GLY A 26 5.95 -19.29 1.43
N ILE A 27 5.30 -18.86 2.53
CA ILE A 27 4.01 -19.41 2.92
C ILE A 27 2.98 -19.16 1.82
N ASP A 28 2.12 -20.14 1.59
CA ASP A 28 0.95 -19.95 0.75
C ASP A 28 -0.25 -19.52 1.60
N LEU A 29 -0.63 -18.26 1.49
CA LEU A 29 -1.81 -17.62 2.06
C LEU A 29 -2.75 -17.11 0.95
N SER A 30 -2.70 -17.68 -0.27
CA SER A 30 -3.64 -17.28 -1.32
C SER A 30 -5.08 -17.53 -0.92
N GLY A 31 -5.98 -16.61 -1.26
CA GLY A 31 -7.43 -16.75 -1.04
C GLY A 31 -7.88 -16.79 0.42
N VAL A 32 -6.98 -16.57 1.38
CA VAL A 32 -7.37 -16.55 2.80
C VAL A 32 -8.23 -15.34 3.10
N GLN A 33 -9.12 -15.48 4.08
CA GLN A 33 -9.93 -14.39 4.60
C GLN A 33 -9.59 -14.19 6.07
N MET A 34 -8.89 -13.09 6.37
CA MET A 34 -8.50 -12.77 7.75
C MET A 34 -8.82 -11.31 8.06
N GLN A 35 -9.27 -11.08 9.28
CA GLN A 35 -9.50 -9.74 9.82
C GLN A 35 -8.77 -9.57 11.14
N GLU A 36 -8.22 -8.37 11.39
CA GLU A 36 -7.59 -7.98 12.66
C GLU A 36 -6.38 -8.84 13.09
N VAL A 37 -5.68 -9.49 12.16
CA VAL A 37 -4.49 -10.31 12.47
C VAL A 37 -3.21 -9.47 12.60
N LEU A 38 -2.28 -9.88 13.46
CA LEU A 38 -0.95 -9.30 13.59
C LEU A 38 0.12 -10.16 12.89
N PHE A 39 0.81 -9.59 11.92
CA PHE A 39 2.02 -10.12 11.28
C PHE A 39 3.23 -9.20 11.53
N ALA A 40 3.27 -8.49 12.68
CA ALA A 40 4.31 -7.51 12.93
C ALA A 40 5.69 -8.16 12.96
N GLU A 41 6.66 -7.58 12.24
CA GLU A 41 8.03 -8.11 12.10
C GLU A 41 8.09 -9.55 11.54
N ALA A 42 7.00 -10.10 10.99
CA ALA A 42 6.99 -11.43 10.41
C ALA A 42 7.80 -11.45 9.11
N ASN A 43 8.48 -12.56 8.85
CA ASN A 43 9.11 -12.79 7.57
C ASN A 43 8.12 -13.46 6.62
N LEU A 44 7.52 -12.68 5.72
CA LEU A 44 6.61 -13.10 4.65
C LEU A 44 7.28 -12.99 3.27
N SER A 45 8.63 -12.96 3.21
CA SER A 45 9.32 -12.86 1.93
C SER A 45 9.00 -14.05 1.04
N ASN A 46 8.76 -13.78 -0.25
CA ASN A 46 8.30 -14.77 -1.23
C ASN A 46 6.93 -15.42 -0.91
N ALA A 47 6.17 -14.92 0.06
CA ALA A 47 4.85 -15.47 0.38
C ALA A 47 3.87 -15.26 -0.78
N ASN A 48 2.92 -16.19 -0.91
CA ASN A 48 1.80 -16.05 -1.82
C ASN A 48 0.57 -15.56 -1.05
N LEU A 49 0.11 -14.35 -1.34
CA LEU A 49 -1.06 -13.69 -0.78
C LEU A 49 -2.08 -13.36 -1.88
N THR A 50 -2.02 -14.04 -3.03
CA THR A 50 -2.90 -13.74 -4.16
C THR A 50 -4.36 -13.94 -3.79
N GLU A 51 -5.22 -13.00 -4.21
CA GLU A 51 -6.67 -13.08 -4.01
C GLU A 51 -7.12 -13.21 -2.53
N SER A 52 -6.24 -12.89 -1.57
CA SER A 52 -6.60 -12.90 -0.15
C SER A 52 -7.42 -11.66 0.24
N CYS A 53 -8.33 -11.80 1.19
CA CYS A 53 -9.01 -10.68 1.85
C CYS A 53 -8.43 -10.51 3.26
N LEU A 54 -7.73 -9.41 3.48
CA LEU A 54 -6.90 -9.13 4.66
C LEU A 54 -7.26 -7.73 5.18
N VAL A 55 -8.33 -7.66 5.97
CA VAL A 55 -8.92 -6.40 6.43
C VAL A 55 -8.39 -6.03 7.81
N GLU A 56 -7.96 -4.79 8.01
CA GLU A 56 -7.42 -4.30 9.30
C GLU A 56 -6.24 -5.15 9.84
N VAL A 57 -5.46 -5.74 8.95
CA VAL A 57 -4.30 -6.58 9.29
C VAL A 57 -3.07 -5.69 9.52
N ALA A 58 -2.25 -6.03 10.51
CA ALA A 58 -1.04 -5.28 10.83
C ALA A 58 0.22 -6.01 10.36
N PHE A 59 0.86 -5.47 9.33
CA PHE A 59 2.15 -5.88 8.76
C PHE A 59 3.31 -5.00 9.24
N THR A 60 3.20 -4.37 10.42
CA THR A 60 4.20 -3.43 10.94
C THR A 60 5.61 -4.05 10.95
N GLY A 61 6.53 -3.52 10.15
CA GLY A 61 7.91 -4.03 10.04
C GLY A 61 8.04 -5.40 9.38
N ALA A 62 6.97 -5.93 8.78
CA ALA A 62 7.01 -7.22 8.10
C ALA A 62 7.89 -7.16 6.85
N ASN A 63 8.57 -8.27 6.57
CA ASN A 63 9.29 -8.45 5.32
C ASN A 63 8.37 -9.13 4.31
N LEU A 64 7.86 -8.39 3.33
CA LEU A 64 7.03 -8.85 2.22
C LEU A 64 7.81 -8.81 0.89
N SER A 65 9.14 -8.76 0.93
CA SER A 65 9.96 -8.69 -0.28
C SER A 65 9.72 -9.90 -1.18
N ASN A 66 9.54 -9.64 -2.48
CA ASN A 66 9.20 -10.64 -3.50
C ASN A 66 7.88 -11.40 -3.25
N ALA A 67 7.04 -10.98 -2.30
CA ALA A 67 5.74 -11.59 -2.09
C ALA A 67 4.79 -11.29 -3.27
N ASN A 68 3.83 -12.18 -3.50
CA ASN A 68 2.79 -11.97 -4.50
C ASN A 68 1.46 -11.65 -3.81
N LEU A 69 1.03 -10.40 -3.87
CA LEU A 69 -0.24 -9.91 -3.34
C LEU A 69 -1.28 -9.68 -4.44
N SER A 70 -1.06 -10.17 -5.66
CA SER A 70 -1.91 -9.83 -6.80
C SER A 70 -3.38 -10.19 -6.55
N GLY A 71 -4.28 -9.24 -6.79
CA GLY A 71 -5.72 -9.38 -6.55
C GLY A 71 -6.13 -9.37 -5.07
N ALA A 72 -5.21 -9.12 -4.13
CA ALA A 72 -5.56 -9.04 -2.71
C ALA A 72 -6.39 -7.79 -2.37
N GLU A 73 -7.20 -7.93 -1.33
CA GLU A 73 -7.98 -6.87 -0.71
C GLU A 73 -7.41 -6.56 0.67
N LEU A 74 -6.76 -5.40 0.83
CA LEU A 74 -5.96 -5.00 2.00
C LEU A 74 -6.51 -3.72 2.65
N TYR A 75 -7.84 -3.61 2.73
CA TYR A 75 -8.55 -2.46 3.28
C TYR A 75 -8.10 -2.15 4.71
N GLU A 76 -7.81 -0.88 4.98
CA GLU A 76 -7.45 -0.36 6.30
C GLU A 76 -6.29 -1.09 7.00
N SER A 77 -5.50 -1.84 6.24
CA SER A 77 -4.34 -2.57 6.77
C SER A 77 -3.14 -1.63 7.00
N SER A 78 -2.34 -1.94 8.01
CA SER A 78 -1.15 -1.17 8.36
C SER A 78 0.11 -1.88 7.89
N PHE A 79 0.97 -1.17 7.16
CA PHE A 79 2.24 -1.62 6.65
C PHE A 79 3.42 -0.81 7.22
N PHE A 80 3.23 -0.07 8.31
CA PHE A 80 4.27 0.80 8.89
C PHE A 80 5.65 0.11 8.92
N ASN A 81 6.69 0.71 8.31
CA ASN A 81 8.05 0.13 8.17
C ASN A 81 8.16 -1.21 7.39
N ALA A 82 7.16 -1.64 6.63
CA ALA A 82 7.23 -2.88 5.88
C ALA A 82 8.15 -2.79 4.66
N ASP A 83 8.80 -3.90 4.34
CA ASP A 83 9.61 -4.06 3.14
C ASP A 83 8.81 -4.80 2.06
N LEU A 84 8.42 -4.09 1.00
CA LEU A 84 7.67 -4.64 -0.14
C LEU A 84 8.52 -4.62 -1.43
N ARG A 85 9.85 -4.61 -1.32
CA ARG A 85 10.72 -4.60 -2.50
C ARG A 85 10.45 -5.77 -3.42
N ASN A 86 10.40 -5.49 -4.73
CA ASN A 86 10.15 -6.47 -5.78
C ASN A 86 8.84 -7.29 -5.63
N ALA A 87 7.91 -6.85 -4.78
CA ALA A 87 6.64 -7.55 -4.62
C ALA A 87 5.77 -7.40 -5.89
N LEU A 88 4.95 -8.41 -6.15
CA LEU A 88 3.92 -8.38 -7.19
C LEU A 88 2.60 -7.95 -6.57
N ILE A 89 2.17 -6.74 -6.86
CA ILE A 89 1.04 -6.06 -6.20
C ILE A 89 0.09 -5.53 -7.27
N GLN A 90 -0.35 -6.41 -8.16
CA GLN A 90 -1.18 -6.05 -9.30
C GLN A 90 -2.66 -6.19 -8.95
N ASN A 91 -3.48 -5.21 -9.33
CA ASN A 91 -4.93 -5.20 -9.07
C ASN A 91 -5.28 -5.30 -7.58
N VAL A 92 -4.51 -4.63 -6.71
CA VAL A 92 -4.69 -4.68 -5.25
C VAL A 92 -5.46 -3.47 -4.75
N ASN A 93 -6.33 -3.68 -3.79
CA ASN A 93 -7.02 -2.59 -3.10
C ASN A 93 -6.41 -2.33 -1.72
N PHE A 94 -5.75 -1.18 -1.56
CA PHE A 94 -5.16 -0.69 -0.31
C PHE A 94 -5.93 0.48 0.30
N GLN A 95 -7.21 0.65 -0.04
CA GLN A 95 -8.00 1.78 0.43
C GLN A 95 -7.95 1.90 1.97
N GLY A 96 -7.67 3.11 2.46
CA GLY A 96 -7.52 3.42 3.88
C GLY A 96 -6.22 2.91 4.53
N GLY A 97 -5.35 2.23 3.79
CA GLY A 97 -4.13 1.63 4.32
C GLY A 97 -3.07 2.64 4.77
N ARG A 98 -2.18 2.21 5.67
CA ARG A 98 -1.06 3.00 6.22
C ARG A 98 0.27 2.48 5.71
N PHE A 99 1.07 3.31 5.04
CA PHE A 99 2.32 2.91 4.38
C PHE A 99 3.53 3.73 4.82
N ASP A 100 3.46 4.31 6.02
CA ASP A 100 4.53 5.11 6.57
C ASP A 100 5.86 4.31 6.57
N SER A 101 6.93 4.90 6.06
CA SER A 101 8.28 4.34 5.95
C SER A 101 8.38 3.01 5.22
N CYS A 102 7.46 2.73 4.29
CA CYS A 102 7.51 1.54 3.45
C CYS A 102 8.52 1.65 2.30
N ASN A 103 9.00 0.50 1.84
CA ASN A 103 9.83 0.40 0.65
C ASN A 103 9.18 -0.47 -0.43
N PHE A 104 8.73 0.16 -1.51
CA PHE A 104 8.16 -0.51 -2.69
C PHE A 104 9.16 -0.64 -3.85
N SER A 105 10.46 -0.47 -3.60
CA SER A 105 11.42 -0.36 -4.70
C SER A 105 11.42 -1.63 -5.57
N GLY A 106 11.34 -1.45 -6.89
CA GLY A 106 11.26 -2.56 -7.86
C GLY A 106 9.94 -3.34 -7.87
N ALA A 107 8.94 -2.98 -7.05
CA ALA A 107 7.64 -3.64 -7.03
C ALA A 107 6.79 -3.27 -8.26
N SER A 108 5.81 -4.12 -8.58
CA SER A 108 4.78 -3.83 -9.60
C SER A 108 3.45 -3.56 -8.91
N LEU A 109 2.93 -2.34 -9.04
CA LEU A 109 1.68 -1.87 -8.43
C LEU A 109 0.58 -1.59 -9.48
N GLU A 110 0.68 -2.25 -10.63
CA GLU A 110 -0.20 -2.01 -11.78
C GLU A 110 -1.69 -2.16 -11.38
N ASN A 111 -2.52 -1.19 -11.78
CA ASN A 111 -3.96 -1.18 -11.54
C ASN A 111 -4.39 -1.20 -10.05
N SER A 112 -3.47 -0.93 -9.12
CA SER A 112 -3.77 -0.93 -7.68
C SER A 112 -4.36 0.41 -7.19
N VAL A 113 -5.01 0.39 -6.03
CA VAL A 113 -5.78 1.53 -5.49
C VAL A 113 -5.31 1.89 -4.08
N PHE A 114 -4.96 3.16 -3.86
CA PHE A 114 -4.48 3.75 -2.60
C PHE A 114 -5.40 4.88 -2.09
N ARG A 115 -6.71 4.79 -2.32
CA ARG A 115 -7.65 5.84 -1.91
C ARG A 115 -7.71 5.97 -0.39
N GLY A 116 -7.65 7.19 0.13
CA GLY A 116 -7.66 7.43 1.58
C GLY A 116 -6.46 6.82 2.30
N SER A 117 -5.45 6.34 1.58
CA SER A 117 -4.24 5.80 2.18
C SER A 117 -3.35 6.94 2.67
N VAL A 118 -2.58 6.66 3.72
CA VAL A 118 -1.56 7.59 4.22
C VAL A 118 -0.19 7.01 3.92
N LEU A 119 0.62 7.79 3.19
CA LEU A 119 1.98 7.44 2.79
C LEU A 119 2.92 8.54 3.28
N ILE A 120 3.79 8.21 4.22
CA ILE A 120 4.75 9.14 4.81
C ILE A 120 6.14 8.52 4.69
N GLN A 121 7.14 9.22 4.15
CA GLN A 121 8.50 8.67 4.01
C GLN A 121 8.57 7.35 3.22
N THR A 122 7.60 7.13 2.33
CA THR A 122 7.48 5.92 1.51
C THR A 122 8.31 6.05 0.23
N SER A 123 9.00 4.98 -0.17
CA SER A 123 9.77 4.94 -1.43
C SER A 123 9.08 4.08 -2.48
N PHE A 124 8.92 4.64 -3.69
CA PHE A 124 8.42 4.00 -4.91
C PHE A 124 9.49 4.02 -6.03
N ARG A 125 10.78 4.02 -5.68
CA ARG A 125 11.85 4.04 -6.69
C ARG A 125 11.82 2.79 -7.55
N ASP A 126 11.98 2.93 -8.85
CA ASP A 126 11.96 1.81 -9.79
C ASP A 126 10.65 0.99 -9.74
N THR A 127 9.58 1.56 -9.18
CA THR A 127 8.27 0.91 -9.06
C THR A 127 7.43 1.15 -10.32
N ASP A 128 6.70 0.13 -10.76
CA ASP A 128 5.67 0.30 -11.79
C ASP A 128 4.33 0.69 -11.16
N LEU A 129 3.91 1.95 -11.36
CA LEU A 129 2.62 2.50 -10.90
C LEU A 129 1.63 2.66 -12.06
N THR A 130 1.79 1.90 -13.14
CA THR A 130 0.94 2.01 -14.33
C THR A 130 -0.54 1.80 -13.95
N ASN A 131 -1.39 2.76 -14.31
CA ASN A 131 -2.82 2.81 -13.98
C ASN A 131 -3.16 2.83 -12.47
N THR A 132 -2.18 2.98 -11.57
CA THR A 132 -2.42 3.04 -10.12
C THR A 132 -3.22 4.28 -9.75
N ILE A 133 -4.16 4.15 -8.81
CA ILE A 133 -5.10 5.20 -8.43
C ILE A 133 -4.84 5.62 -6.99
N PHE A 134 -4.35 6.84 -6.80
CA PHE A 134 -4.31 7.52 -5.49
C PHE A 134 -5.49 8.50 -5.32
N GLU A 135 -6.13 8.89 -6.42
CA GLU A 135 -7.24 9.85 -6.47
C GLU A 135 -8.55 9.32 -5.85
N GLU A 136 -9.22 10.18 -5.07
CA GLU A 136 -10.61 10.02 -4.63
C GLU A 136 -11.61 10.02 -5.79
N HIS A 137 -12.65 9.19 -5.70
CA HIS A 137 -13.81 9.33 -6.57
C HIS A 137 -14.59 10.60 -6.20
N ILE A 138 -14.96 11.40 -7.20
CA ILE A 138 -15.81 12.60 -6.99
C ILE A 138 -17.12 12.15 -6.34
N TRP A 139 -17.43 12.64 -5.14
CA TRP A 139 -18.82 12.65 -4.67
C TRP A 139 -19.17 13.93 -3.89
N GLU A 140 -20.18 14.60 -4.44
CA GLU A 140 -21.11 15.69 -4.07
C GLU A 140 -20.78 16.85 -3.09
N PRO A 141 -21.33 18.07 -3.37
CA PRO A 141 -20.81 19.37 -2.93
C PRO A 141 -21.16 19.79 -1.49
N GLU A 142 -21.82 18.95 -0.70
CA GLU A 142 -22.50 19.40 0.53
C GLU A 142 -21.82 18.99 1.85
N TYR A 143 -20.66 18.31 1.81
CA TYR A 143 -19.96 17.88 3.04
C TYR A 143 -18.53 18.44 3.16
N PRO A 144 -18.10 18.84 4.38
CA PRO A 144 -16.77 19.38 4.65
C PRO A 144 -15.72 18.28 4.44
N ILE A 145 -14.57 18.66 3.86
CA ILE A 145 -13.33 17.89 3.59
C ILE A 145 -13.40 16.43 4.12
N PRO A 146 -13.57 15.41 3.26
CA PRO A 146 -13.79 14.05 3.71
C PRO A 146 -12.54 13.46 4.39
N ALA A 147 -12.78 12.52 5.31
CA ALA A 147 -11.74 11.76 6.01
C ALA A 147 -10.90 10.82 5.10
N ASP A 148 -11.11 10.91 3.78
CA ASP A 148 -10.66 9.94 2.77
C ASP A 148 -9.56 10.50 1.85
N GLN A 149 -8.93 11.61 2.25
CA GLN A 149 -7.87 12.25 1.48
C GLN A 149 -6.61 11.38 1.47
N THR A 150 -6.14 10.99 0.29
CA THR A 150 -4.85 10.29 0.15
C THR A 150 -3.69 11.27 0.38
N LEU A 151 -2.82 10.93 1.34
CA LEU A 151 -1.68 11.77 1.74
C LEU A 151 -0.37 11.15 1.28
N LEU A 152 0.47 11.94 0.58
CA LEU A 152 1.83 11.59 0.21
C LEU A 152 2.77 12.66 0.77
N ILE A 153 3.42 12.35 1.89
CA ILE A 153 4.33 13.25 2.60
C ILE A 153 5.74 12.66 2.60
N ASP A 154 6.74 13.41 2.15
CA ASP A 154 8.13 12.94 2.03
C ASP A 154 8.26 11.66 1.18
N VAL A 155 7.39 11.48 0.18
CA VAL A 155 7.36 10.29 -0.67
C VAL A 155 8.33 10.43 -1.84
N ASP A 156 9.09 9.37 -2.15
CA ASP A 156 9.98 9.33 -3.32
C ASP A 156 9.34 8.52 -4.46
N LEU A 157 8.79 9.22 -5.46
CA LEU A 157 8.33 8.65 -6.73
C LEU A 157 9.40 8.76 -7.84
N SER A 158 10.62 9.22 -7.55
CA SER A 158 11.66 9.30 -8.60
C SER A 158 11.98 7.92 -9.16
N GLU A 159 12.24 7.85 -10.47
CA GLU A 159 12.46 6.59 -11.21
C GLU A 159 11.23 5.65 -11.27
N ALA A 160 10.09 6.04 -10.71
CA ALA A 160 8.86 5.26 -10.87
C ALA A 160 8.27 5.43 -12.29
N ILE A 161 7.67 4.35 -12.80
CA ILE A 161 6.85 4.41 -14.02
C ILE A 161 5.45 4.86 -13.61
N VAL A 162 5.01 6.06 -14.02
CA VAL A 162 3.73 6.65 -13.59
C VAL A 162 2.69 6.79 -14.71
N LYS A 163 2.75 5.90 -15.70
CA LYS A 163 1.85 5.92 -16.85
C LYS A 163 0.39 5.77 -16.39
N ASN A 164 -0.46 6.74 -16.72
CA ASN A 164 -1.87 6.78 -16.31
C ASN A 164 -2.10 6.74 -14.78
N THR A 165 -1.08 6.98 -13.96
CA THR A 165 -1.23 7.06 -12.50
C THR A 165 -2.06 8.28 -12.13
N ARG A 166 -3.04 8.10 -11.24
CA ARG A 166 -3.95 9.17 -10.84
C ARG A 166 -3.55 9.71 -9.47
N LEU A 167 -2.90 10.88 -9.46
CA LEU A 167 -2.48 11.62 -8.26
C LEU A 167 -3.34 12.87 -8.00
N ARG A 168 -4.48 13.00 -8.69
CA ARG A 168 -5.35 14.19 -8.54
C ARG A 168 -6.02 14.16 -7.18
N ARG A 169 -6.19 15.33 -6.57
CA ARG A 169 -6.79 15.54 -5.23
C ARG A 169 -6.03 14.91 -4.06
N CYS A 170 -4.87 14.30 -4.28
CA CYS A 170 -3.98 13.90 -3.21
C CYS A 170 -3.31 15.13 -2.58
N GLU A 171 -2.98 15.05 -1.29
CA GLU A 171 -2.05 15.98 -0.68
C GLU A 171 -0.62 15.52 -0.96
N LEU A 172 0.16 16.34 -1.65
CA LEU A 172 1.59 16.07 -1.89
C LEU A 172 2.41 17.09 -1.11
N LEU A 173 3.17 16.63 -0.12
CA LEU A 173 4.11 17.44 0.64
C LEU A 173 5.51 16.83 0.50
N ASN A 174 6.52 17.62 0.11
CA ASN A 174 7.90 17.16 -0.08
C ASN A 174 8.04 15.88 -0.94
N THR A 175 7.08 15.62 -1.83
CA THR A 175 7.06 14.42 -2.66
C THR A 175 7.93 14.63 -3.89
N ARG A 176 8.90 13.73 -4.12
CA ARG A 176 9.78 13.78 -5.29
C ARG A 176 9.10 13.08 -6.45
N LEU A 177 8.76 13.82 -7.50
CA LEU A 177 8.12 13.30 -8.71
C LEU A 177 9.14 12.72 -9.71
N PRO A 178 8.73 11.81 -10.63
CA PRO A 178 9.56 11.37 -11.75
C PRO A 178 10.00 12.56 -12.64
N SER A 179 11.20 12.47 -13.23
CA SER A 179 11.67 13.49 -14.17
C SER A 179 10.93 13.40 -15.51
N GLY A 180 10.44 14.53 -16.02
CA GLY A 180 9.89 14.62 -17.39
C GLY A 180 8.39 14.33 -17.54
N GLU A 181 7.72 13.85 -16.49
CA GLU A 181 6.26 13.74 -16.44
C GLU A 181 5.75 14.65 -15.32
N ILE A 182 5.01 15.70 -15.70
CA ILE A 182 4.16 16.44 -14.77
C ILE A 182 2.81 15.72 -14.83
N PRO A 183 2.41 14.95 -13.80
CA PRO A 183 1.03 14.47 -13.69
C PRO A 183 0.12 15.65 -13.97
N ARG A 184 -0.93 15.51 -14.79
CA ARG A 184 -1.82 16.64 -15.10
C ARG A 184 -2.51 17.12 -13.82
N PHE A 185 -1.84 18.01 -13.10
CA PHE A 185 -2.29 18.57 -11.85
C PHE A 185 -3.42 19.56 -12.15
N GLY A 186 -4.49 19.50 -11.36
CA GLY A 186 -5.51 20.54 -11.36
C GLY A 186 -4.90 21.87 -10.89
N GLU A 187 -5.55 22.98 -11.26
CA GLU A 187 -5.03 24.36 -11.21
C GLU A 187 -4.46 24.84 -9.85
N ARG A 188 -4.69 24.11 -8.74
CA ARG A 188 -4.10 24.41 -7.41
C ARG A 188 -2.59 24.14 -7.29
N PHE A 189 -1.96 23.44 -8.24
CA PHE A 189 -0.52 23.11 -8.13
C PHE A 189 0.42 24.25 -8.49
N LYS A 190 -0.04 25.27 -9.21
CA LYS A 190 0.81 26.43 -9.54
C LYS A 190 1.24 27.21 -8.29
N ASP A 191 0.42 27.21 -7.23
CA ASP A 191 0.67 28.00 -6.03
C ASP A 191 1.70 27.38 -5.06
N ILE A 192 2.07 26.10 -5.25
CA ILE A 192 3.02 25.41 -4.35
C ILE A 192 4.46 25.54 -4.84
N GLN A 193 4.71 25.61 -6.15
CA GLN A 193 6.08 25.82 -6.66
C GLN A 193 6.59 27.26 -6.46
N GLU A 194 5.71 28.26 -6.36
CA GLU A 194 6.12 29.66 -6.17
C GLU A 194 6.50 30.02 -4.72
N ARG A 195 6.42 29.07 -3.77
CA ARG A 195 6.76 29.30 -2.35
C ARG A 195 8.09 28.71 -1.90
N ILE A 196 8.89 28.15 -2.81
CA ILE A 196 10.23 27.66 -2.50
C ILE A 196 11.23 28.22 -3.51
N PHE A 197 11.50 29.53 -3.41
CA PHE A 197 12.79 30.18 -3.68
C PHE A 197 12.92 31.43 -2.81
#